data_AF-A0A7S3SM99-F1
#
_entry.id   AF-A0A7S3SM99-F1
#
_cell.length_a   1.000
_cell.length_b   1.000
_cell.length_c   1.000
_cell.angle_alpha   90.00
_cell.angle_beta   90.00
_cell.angle_gamma   90.00
#
_symmetry.space_group_name_H-M   'P 1'
#
loop_
_entity.id
_entity.type
_entity.pdbx_description
1 polymer ?
#
loop_
_entity_poly.entity_id
_entity_poly.type
_entity_poly.pdbx_seq_one_letter_code
_entity_poly.pdbx_strand_id
1 'polypeptide(L)'
;MALGSVGLGLEDAMQHCLNLLWPNIFETSPHVINAVMEAIEGMRCCLGPTAVLLYTLQGLFHPARKVREVYWKIYNNLYIGSQPAMVAAYPRIADDVLNRYGRTELDLFL
;
A
#
# COMPACT_ATOMS: atom_id res chain seq x y z
N MET A 1 14.94 -10.65 -4.95
CA MET A 1 14.30 -11.81 -4.26
C MET A 1 12.79 -11.82 -4.48
N ALA A 2 12.05 -10.79 -4.08
CA ALA A 2 10.59 -10.72 -4.29
C ALA A 2 10.17 -10.82 -5.77
N LEU A 3 10.81 -10.07 -6.67
CA LEU A 3 10.49 -10.08 -8.11
C LEU A 3 10.69 -11.46 -8.78
N GLY A 4 11.64 -12.27 -8.30
CA GLY A 4 11.87 -13.62 -8.82
C GLY A 4 10.89 -14.66 -8.28
N SER A 5 10.03 -14.27 -7.33
CA SER A 5 9.07 -15.16 -6.65
C SER A 5 7.62 -14.88 -7.06
N VAL A 6 7.41 -13.94 -7.99
CA VAL A 6 6.08 -13.53 -8.45
C VAL A 6 5.37 -14.71 -9.10
N GLY A 7 4.17 -15.04 -8.62
CA GLY A 7 3.35 -16.12 -9.16
C GLY A 7 3.81 -17.54 -8.76
N LEU A 8 4.75 -17.68 -7.82
CA LEU A 8 5.20 -18.98 -7.32
C LEU A 8 4.43 -19.50 -6.10
N GLY A 9 3.38 -18.80 -5.64
CA GLY A 9 2.62 -19.21 -4.46
C GLY A 9 3.36 -18.99 -3.13
N LEU A 10 4.27 -18.00 -3.07
CA LEU A 10 5.09 -17.68 -1.89
C LEU A 10 4.60 -16.43 -1.15
N GLU A 11 3.32 -16.06 -1.32
CA GLU A 11 2.73 -14.84 -0.77
C GLU A 11 2.84 -14.81 0.77
N ASP A 12 2.61 -15.93 1.46
CA ASP A 12 2.71 -15.98 2.93
C ASP A 12 4.10 -15.63 3.44
N ALA A 13 5.14 -16.18 2.81
CA ALA A 13 6.53 -15.88 3.16
C ALA A 13 6.89 -14.42 2.86
N MET A 14 6.43 -13.90 1.73
CA MET A 14 6.65 -12.49 1.36
C MET A 14 5.89 -11.54 2.28
N GLN A 15 4.69 -11.90 2.73
CA GLN A 15 3.90 -11.13 3.70
C GLN A 15 4.63 -11.07 5.04
N HIS A 16 5.21 -12.19 5.48
CA HIS A 16 6.04 -12.23 6.68
C HIS A 16 7.28 -11.33 6.53
N CYS A 17 7.98 -11.37 5.39
CA CYS A 17 9.10 -10.47 5.12
C CYS A 17 8.68 -9.00 5.11
N LEU A 18 7.50 -8.66 4.55
CA LEU A 18 6.98 -7.30 4.55
C LEU A 18 6.79 -6.78 5.99
N ASN A 19 6.34 -7.63 6.92
CA ASN A 19 6.22 -7.26 8.34
C ASN A 19 7.56 -6.88 8.99
N LEU A 20 8.65 -7.54 8.61
CA LEU A 20 9.98 -7.21 9.10
C LEU A 20 10.55 -5.95 8.45
N LEU A 21 10.13 -5.67 7.21
CA LEU A 21 10.61 -4.53 6.44
C LEU A 21 9.89 -3.23 6.82
N TRP A 22 8.59 -3.29 7.08
CA TRP A 22 7.73 -2.12 7.30
C TRP A 22 8.18 -1.17 8.43
N PRO A 23 8.74 -1.64 9.56
CA PRO A 23 9.26 -0.73 10.59
C PRO A 23 10.37 0.21 10.10
N ASN A 24 11.09 -0.16 9.04
CA ASN A 24 12.24 0.58 8.52
C ASN A 24 11.87 1.72 7.55
N ILE A 25 10.57 1.97 7.30
CA ILE A 25 10.13 3.05 6.39
C ILE A 25 10.47 4.46 6.90
N PHE A 26 10.81 4.59 8.18
CA PHE A 26 11.23 5.85 8.80
C PHE A 26 12.75 6.06 8.80
N GLU A 27 13.49 5.20 8.10
CA GLU A 27 14.93 5.31 8.06
C GLU A 27 15.41 6.56 7.33
N THR A 28 16.51 7.13 7.79
CA THR A 28 17.04 8.42 7.33
C THR A 28 18.22 8.27 6.39
N SER A 29 18.96 7.15 6.48
CA SER A 29 20.08 6.87 5.60
C SER A 29 19.62 6.75 4.15
N PRO A 30 20.15 7.56 3.20
CA PRO A 30 19.68 7.60 1.82
C PRO A 30 19.75 6.23 1.11
N HIS A 31 20.81 5.47 1.33
CA HIS A 31 20.99 4.17 0.69
C HIS A 31 19.99 3.14 1.25
N VAL A 32 19.76 3.17 2.56
CA VAL A 32 18.87 2.21 3.22
C VAL A 32 17.42 2.51 2.88
N ILE A 33 16.99 3.77 2.96
CA ILE A 33 15.60 4.12 2.66
C ILE A 33 15.25 3.84 1.19
N ASN A 34 16.18 4.07 0.24
CA ASN A 34 15.94 3.72 -1.16
C ASN A 34 15.78 2.20 -1.33
N ALA A 35 16.65 1.40 -0.69
CA ALA A 35 16.52 -0.05 -0.72
C ALA A 35 15.20 -0.55 -0.08
N VAL A 36 14.76 0.07 1.02
CA VAL A 36 13.46 -0.23 1.65
C VAL A 36 12.30 0.08 0.69
N MET A 37 12.33 1.25 0.03
CA MET A 37 11.29 1.64 -0.92
C MET A 37 11.24 0.73 -2.15
N GLU A 38 12.39 0.36 -2.70
CA GLU A 38 12.50 -0.59 -3.83
C GLU A 38 12.02 -1.99 -3.42
N ALA A 39 12.31 -2.42 -2.19
CA ALA A 39 11.82 -3.68 -1.68
C ALA A 39 10.29 -3.68 -1.54
N ILE A 40 9.67 -2.60 -1.05
CA ILE A 40 8.20 -2.46 -0.99
C ILE A 40 7.59 -2.53 -2.40
N GLU A 41 8.24 -1.90 -3.38
CA GLU A 41 7.80 -1.98 -4.78
C GLU A 41 7.90 -3.41 -5.34
N GLY A 42 8.95 -4.15 -4.98
CA GLY A 42 9.04 -5.58 -5.30
C GLY A 42 7.96 -6.42 -4.61
N MET A 43 7.61 -6.09 -3.36
CA MET A 43 6.52 -6.74 -2.62
C MET A 43 5.16 -6.47 -3.25
N ARG A 44 4.93 -5.27 -3.82
CA ARG A 44 3.71 -4.96 -4.60
C ARG A 44 3.50 -5.97 -5.73
N CYS A 45 4.55 -6.32 -6.47
CA CYS A 45 4.45 -7.29 -7.57
C CYS A 45 4.15 -8.71 -7.07
N CYS A 46 4.67 -9.09 -5.91
CA CYS A 46 4.55 -10.46 -5.41
C CYS A 46 3.26 -10.70 -4.60
N LEU A 47 2.88 -9.76 -3.72
CA LEU A 47 1.69 -9.85 -2.87
C LEU A 47 0.44 -9.25 -3.51
N GLY A 48 0.65 -8.45 -4.57
CA GLY A 48 -0.37 -7.60 -5.15
C GLY A 48 -0.46 -6.22 -4.45
N PRO A 49 -1.02 -5.23 -5.16
CA PRO A 49 -1.11 -3.85 -4.66
C PRO A 49 -2.08 -3.70 -3.49
N THR A 50 -3.08 -4.58 -3.37
CA THR A 50 -4.07 -4.56 -2.29
C THR A 50 -3.42 -4.76 -0.92
N ALA A 51 -2.52 -5.74 -0.79
CA ALA A 51 -1.84 -6.00 0.48
C ALA A 51 -1.02 -4.77 0.94
N VAL A 52 -0.24 -4.18 0.03
CA VAL A 52 0.56 -2.99 0.33
C VAL A 52 -0.33 -1.75 0.60
N LEU A 53 -1.47 -1.63 -0.08
CA LEU A 53 -2.45 -0.57 0.20
C LEU A 53 -2.95 -0.65 1.64
N LEU A 54 -3.31 -1.83 2.13
CA LEU A 54 -3.79 -1.99 3.50
C LEU A 54 -2.77 -1.55 4.56
N TYR A 55 -1.47 -1.79 4.31
CA TYR A 55 -0.40 -1.30 5.18
C TYR A 55 -0.24 0.22 5.11
N THR A 56 -0.48 0.84 3.96
CA THR A 56 -0.34 2.29 3.79
C THR A 56 -1.52 3.10 4.34
N LEU A 57 -2.75 2.57 4.34
CA LEU A 57 -3.94 3.33 4.74
C LEU A 57 -3.83 3.95 6.15
N GLN A 58 -3.21 3.26 7.11
CA GLN A 58 -3.09 3.74 8.49
C GLN A 58 -2.29 5.05 8.64
N GLY A 59 -1.35 5.32 7.73
CA GLY A 59 -0.45 6.47 7.84
C GLY A 59 -0.81 7.65 6.93
N LEU A 60 -1.73 7.49 5.99
CA LEU A 60 -2.10 8.55 5.03
C LEU A 60 -2.66 9.80 5.71
N PHE A 61 -3.57 9.61 6.67
CA PHE A 61 -4.22 10.70 7.40
C PHE A 61 -3.75 10.81 8.86
N HIS A 62 -2.60 10.21 9.19
CA HIS A 62 -2.02 10.28 10.54
C HIS A 62 -1.76 11.73 10.97
N PRO A 63 -1.99 12.15 12.24
CA PRO A 63 -1.85 13.55 12.66
C PRO A 63 -0.42 14.11 12.55
N ALA A 64 0.60 13.28 12.74
CA ALA A 64 2.00 13.69 12.59
C ALA A 64 2.40 13.86 11.12
N ARG A 65 2.91 15.05 10.77
CA ARG A 65 3.37 15.38 9.41
C ARG A 65 4.46 14.43 8.89
N LYS A 66 5.46 14.12 9.72
CA LYS A 66 6.57 13.20 9.36
C LYS A 66 6.06 11.82 8.94
N VAL A 67 5.00 11.33 9.59
CA VAL A 67 4.39 10.03 9.22
C VAL A 67 3.72 10.13 7.86
N ARG A 68 2.89 11.16 7.66
CA ARG A 68 2.21 11.38 6.37
C ARG A 68 3.18 11.48 5.21
N GLU A 69 4.27 12.23 5.36
CA GLU A 69 5.26 12.42 4.28
C GLU A 69 5.80 11.08 3.74
N VAL A 70 6.12 10.13 4.63
CA VAL A 70 6.59 8.80 4.23
C VAL A 70 5.47 7.98 3.59
N TYR A 71 4.30 7.93 4.24
CA TYR A 71 3.19 7.10 3.80
C TYR A 71 2.60 7.55 2.46
N TRP A 72 2.48 8.86 2.23
CA TRP A 72 2.08 9.40 0.93
C TRP A 72 3.09 9.09 -0.16
N LYS A 73 4.39 9.08 0.15
CA LYS A 73 5.41 8.67 -0.81
C LYS A 73 5.24 7.21 -1.24
N ILE A 74 4.98 6.30 -0.29
CA ILE A 74 4.71 4.88 -0.61
C ILE A 74 3.42 4.74 -1.43
N TYR A 75 2.35 5.43 -1.03
CA TYR A 75 1.08 5.41 -1.76
C TYR A 75 1.21 5.93 -3.19
N ASN A 76 1.99 6.99 -3.42
CA ASN A 76 2.21 7.53 -4.76
C ASN A 76 2.91 6.51 -5.67
N ASN A 77 3.92 5.81 -5.16
CA ASN A 77 4.60 4.75 -5.92
C ASN A 77 3.63 3.60 -6.25
N LEU A 78 2.85 3.16 -5.25
CA LEU A 78 1.83 2.13 -5.42
C LEU A 78 0.79 2.51 -6.48
N TYR A 79 0.31 3.75 -6.43
CA TYR A 79 -0.66 4.31 -7.37
C TYR A 79 -0.12 4.33 -8.80
N ILE A 80 1.12 4.79 -9.00
CA ILE A 80 1.76 4.78 -10.33
C ILE A 80 1.92 3.34 -10.85
N GLY A 81 2.28 2.40 -9.98
CA GLY A 81 2.57 1.02 -10.37
C GLY A 81 1.35 0.16 -10.69
N SER A 82 0.19 0.38 -10.07
CA SER A 82 -0.99 -0.49 -10.23
C SER A 82 -2.33 0.17 -9.90
N GLN A 83 -2.56 1.39 -10.40
CA GLN A 83 -3.80 2.15 -10.20
C GLN A 83 -5.11 1.35 -10.37
N PRO A 84 -5.36 0.62 -11.47
CA PRO A 84 -6.66 -0.02 -11.67
C PRO A 84 -6.95 -1.15 -10.67
N ALA A 85 -5.90 -1.85 -10.23
CA ALA A 85 -6.03 -2.94 -9.27
C ALA A 85 -6.39 -2.44 -7.85
N MET A 86 -6.13 -1.16 -7.54
CA MET A 86 -6.47 -0.57 -6.24
C MET A 86 -7.96 -0.26 -6.09
N VAL A 87 -8.71 -0.13 -7.19
CA VAL A 87 -10.14 0.26 -7.17
C VAL A 87 -10.97 -0.69 -6.30
N ALA A 88 -10.71 -1.99 -6.40
CA ALA A 88 -11.39 -3.03 -5.63
C ALA A 88 -10.99 -3.05 -4.13
N ALA A 89 -9.87 -2.43 -3.79
CA ALA A 89 -9.26 -2.49 -2.46
C ALA A 89 -9.50 -1.23 -1.60
N TYR A 90 -9.93 -0.11 -2.19
CA TYR A 90 -10.20 1.09 -1.41
C TYR A 90 -11.29 0.84 -0.35
N PRO A 91 -11.09 1.30 0.90
CA PRO A 91 -12.08 1.14 1.95
C PRO A 91 -13.35 1.92 1.63
N ARG A 92 -14.48 1.47 2.19
CA ARG A 92 -15.70 2.27 2.17
C ARG A 92 -15.57 3.41 3.16
N ILE A 93 -15.83 4.62 2.69
CA ILE A 93 -15.88 5.83 3.51
C ILE A 93 -17.36 6.23 3.59
N ALA A 94 -17.85 6.45 4.80
CA ALA A 94 -19.23 6.88 5.01
C ALA A 94 -19.41 8.33 4.55
N ASP A 95 -20.58 8.64 4.00
CA ASP A 95 -20.95 10.00 3.61
C ASP A 95 -20.94 10.93 4.84
N ASP A 96 -20.61 12.20 4.60
CA ASP A 96 -20.74 13.25 5.61
C ASP A 96 -21.92 14.19 5.26
N VAL A 97 -22.13 15.25 6.04
CA VAL A 97 -23.25 16.18 5.84
C VAL A 97 -23.15 16.93 4.50
N LEU A 98 -21.94 17.13 3.98
CA LEU A 98 -21.61 17.95 2.82
C LEU A 98 -21.32 17.11 1.57
N ASN A 99 -20.79 15.90 1.73
CA ASN A 99 -20.17 15.10 0.69
C ASN A 99 -20.71 13.67 0.67
N ARG A 100 -20.89 13.15 -0.54
CA ARG A 100 -21.17 11.73 -0.79
C ARG A 100 -19.88 11.04 -1.22
N TYR A 101 -19.42 10.09 -0.42
CA TYR A 101 -18.21 9.29 -0.63
C TYR A 101 -18.51 7.83 -1.03
N GLY A 102 -19.74 7.37 -0.84
CA GLY A 102 -20.19 6.04 -1.23
C GLY A 102 -20.07 5.78 -2.74
N ARG A 103 -19.60 4.59 -3.11
CA ARG A 103 -19.53 4.09 -4.50
C ARG A 103 -20.67 3.11 -4.73
N THR A 104 -21.87 3.63 -4.98
CA THR A 104 -23.12 2.86 -5.04
C THR A 104 -23.15 1.83 -6.16
N GLU A 105 -22.39 2.04 -7.23
CA GLU A 105 -22.28 1.13 -8.37
C GLU A 105 -21.68 -0.22 -7.98
N LEU A 106 -20.82 -0.25 -6.95
CA LEU A 106 -20.20 -1.48 -6.43
C LEU A 106 -21.14 -2.26 -5.49
N ASP A 107 -22.31 -1.70 -5.16
CA ASP A 107 -23.30 -2.31 -4.26
C ASP A 107 -24.46 -2.98 -5.01
N LEU A 108 -24.49 -2.83 -6.33
CA LEU A 108 -25.51 -3.45 -7.17
C LEU A 108 -25.33 -4.97 -7.16
N PHE A 109 -26.43 -5.68 -6.86
CA PHE A 109 -26.54 -7.12 -6.97
C PHE A 109 -27.68 -7.44 -7.94
N LEU A 110 -27.45 -8.37 -8.88
CA LEU A 110 -28.42 -8.83 -9.86
C LEU A 110 -29.05 -10.15 -9.44
#